data_AF-A0A1M6DNS9-F1
#
_entry.id   AF-A0A1M6DNS9-F1
#
_cell.length_a   1.000
_cell.length_b   1.000
_cell.length_c   1.000
_cell.angle_alpha   90.00
_cell.angle_beta   90.00
_cell.angle_gamma   90.00
#
_symmetry.space_group_name_H-M   'P 1'
#
loop_
_entity.id
_entity.type
_entity.pdbx_description
1 polymer ?
#
loop_
_entity_poly.entity_id
_entity_poly.type
_entity_poly.pdbx_seq_one_letter_code
_entity_poly.pdbx_strand_id
1 'polypeptide(L)'
;MSKKKYYGVRSENITGVFETWEECKSSIEGVKSVKYKAFPTFEEADAFAKGIDISNIHIQTAAESNSVIAYVDGSYDGSQKRYSFGCVIITPQGKIICEKGSNEDPEALTSRNVAGELMGTMFAVRWAYSNGYYSILIRHDYEGIAKWFTGQWKANSYCAKKYIEYMGKYRNAMNISFQKVTAHSGDKYNEMADELAKKALMESKI
;
A
#
# COMPACT_ATOMS: atom_id res chain seq x y z
N MET A 1 5.93 21.84 5.68
CA MET A 1 6.72 21.70 4.44
C MET A 1 5.98 20.74 3.52
N SER A 2 5.71 21.13 2.26
CA SER A 2 5.10 20.23 1.28
C SER A 2 6.05 19.06 1.01
N LYS A 3 5.52 17.83 0.91
CA LYS A 3 6.32 16.67 0.51
C LYS A 3 6.83 16.88 -0.92
N LYS A 4 8.12 16.62 -1.16
CA LYS A 4 8.74 16.64 -2.50
C LYS A 4 7.97 15.67 -3.40
N LYS A 5 7.68 16.09 -4.63
CA LYS A 5 6.99 15.30 -5.66
C LYS A 5 7.85 15.28 -6.91
N TYR A 6 7.73 14.23 -7.67
CA TYR A 6 8.35 14.06 -8.98
C TYR A 6 7.26 13.95 -10.03
N TYR A 7 7.40 14.65 -11.15
CA TYR A 7 6.40 14.69 -12.20
C TYR A 7 6.93 13.94 -13.41
N GLY A 8 6.41 12.74 -13.63
CA GLY A 8 6.73 11.96 -14.82
C GLY A 8 5.89 12.46 -15.99
N VAL A 9 6.53 12.74 -17.12
CA VAL A 9 5.90 13.21 -18.36
C VAL A 9 6.25 12.26 -19.50
N ARG A 10 5.26 11.92 -20.31
CA ARG A 10 5.40 11.10 -21.52
C ARG A 10 4.49 11.59 -22.64
N SER A 11 5.09 11.92 -23.78
CA SER A 11 4.46 12.15 -25.08
C SER A 11 5.34 11.59 -26.19
N GLU A 12 4.96 11.75 -27.45
CA GLU A 12 5.81 11.36 -28.59
C GLU A 12 7.13 12.13 -28.63
N ASN A 13 7.13 13.39 -28.18
CA ASN A 13 8.28 14.29 -28.32
C ASN A 13 8.95 14.67 -26.99
N ILE A 14 8.31 14.36 -25.85
CA ILE A 14 8.77 14.78 -24.52
C ILE A 14 8.64 13.61 -23.56
N THR A 15 9.76 13.19 -23.00
CA THR A 15 9.83 12.19 -21.94
C THR A 15 10.81 12.65 -20.88
N GLY A 16 10.41 12.65 -19.61
CA GLY A 16 11.29 13.05 -18.52
C GLY A 16 10.61 13.12 -17.16
N VAL A 17 11.42 13.39 -16.14
CA VAL A 17 10.99 13.62 -14.76
C VAL A 17 11.35 15.03 -14.34
N PHE A 18 10.38 15.76 -13.79
CA PHE A 18 10.57 17.11 -13.25
C PHE A 18 10.40 17.11 -11.74
N GLU A 19 11.16 17.95 -11.03
CA GLU A 19 11.07 18.04 -9.56
C GLU A 19 10.06 19.09 -9.09
N THR A 20 9.61 19.97 -9.99
CA THR A 20 8.64 21.03 -9.72
C THR A 20 7.46 20.98 -10.70
N TRP A 21 6.31 21.46 -10.25
CA TRP A 21 5.14 21.59 -11.11
C TRP A 21 5.37 22.63 -12.20
N GLU A 22 6.08 23.72 -11.87
CA GLU A 22 6.40 24.80 -12.80
C GLU A 22 7.21 24.29 -14.00
N GLU A 23 8.28 23.53 -13.76
CA GLU A 23 9.09 22.91 -14.84
C GLU A 23 8.26 21.91 -15.64
N CYS A 24 7.50 21.05 -14.97
CA CYS A 24 6.60 20.10 -15.63
C CYS A 24 5.61 20.85 -16.53
N LYS A 25 4.95 21.90 -16.03
CA LYS A 25 3.95 22.67 -16.76
C LYS A 25 4.53 23.33 -17.99
N SER A 26 5.68 24.00 -17.86
CA SER A 26 6.38 24.64 -18.99
C SER A 26 6.80 23.62 -20.05
N SER A 27 7.13 22.39 -19.66
CA SER A 27 7.50 21.33 -20.62
C SER A 27 6.31 20.76 -21.39
N ILE A 28 5.09 20.79 -20.84
CA ILE A 28 3.90 20.18 -21.46
C ILE A 28 2.98 21.19 -22.15
N GLU A 29 3.23 22.48 -21.97
CA GLU A 29 2.42 23.55 -22.54
C GLU A 29 2.48 23.53 -24.08
N GLY A 30 1.32 23.52 -24.73
CA GLY A 30 1.20 23.44 -26.19
C GLY A 30 1.46 22.04 -26.79
N VAL A 31 1.76 21.03 -25.99
CA VAL A 31 2.08 19.66 -26.44
C VAL A 31 0.80 18.83 -26.49
N LYS A 32 0.47 18.29 -27.66
CA LYS A 32 -0.70 17.41 -27.83
C LYS A 32 -0.43 16.02 -27.26
N SER A 33 -1.47 15.38 -26.73
CA SER A 33 -1.46 13.97 -26.28
C SER A 33 -0.42 13.64 -25.19
N VAL A 34 -0.02 14.64 -24.39
CA VAL A 34 0.91 14.45 -23.27
C VAL A 34 0.22 13.78 -22.09
N LYS A 35 0.87 12.77 -21.53
CA LYS A 35 0.49 12.15 -20.25
C LYS A 35 1.46 12.62 -19.19
N TYR A 36 0.94 13.04 -18.04
CA TYR A 36 1.75 13.40 -16.89
C TYR A 36 1.09 12.91 -15.60
N LYS A 37 1.90 12.53 -14.62
CA LYS A 37 1.45 12.13 -13.28
C LYS A 37 2.51 12.51 -12.24
N ALA A 38 2.07 12.86 -11.04
CA ALA A 38 2.94 13.15 -9.92
C ALA A 38 3.16 11.89 -9.07
N PHE A 39 4.38 11.70 -8.59
CA PHE A 39 4.84 10.54 -7.83
C PHE A 39 5.64 10.98 -6.60
N PRO A 40 5.68 10.14 -5.55
CA PRO A 40 6.47 10.39 -4.35
C PRO A 40 7.97 10.10 -4.55
N THR A 41 8.33 9.27 -5.53
CA THR A 41 9.72 8.84 -5.79
C THR A 41 10.12 9.18 -7.23
N PHE A 42 11.42 9.43 -7.43
CA PHE A 42 11.97 9.67 -8.76
C PHE A 42 11.80 8.43 -9.64
N GLU A 43 12.02 7.24 -9.06
CA GLU A 43 11.95 5.96 -9.74
C GLU A 43 10.57 5.68 -10.34
N GLU A 44 9.49 5.98 -9.60
CA GLU A 44 8.12 5.83 -10.11
C GLU A 44 7.80 6.85 -11.22
N ALA A 45 8.27 8.09 -11.07
CA ALA A 45 8.10 9.11 -12.09
C ALA A 45 8.86 8.78 -13.38
N ASP A 46 10.09 8.27 -13.25
CA ASP A 46 10.93 7.87 -14.37
C ASP A 46 10.36 6.65 -15.07
N ALA A 47 9.85 5.67 -14.32
CA ALA A 47 9.16 4.52 -14.88
C ALA A 47 7.92 4.93 -15.68
N PHE A 48 7.08 5.81 -15.12
CA PHE A 48 5.91 6.35 -15.83
C PHE A 48 6.31 7.09 -17.11
N ALA A 49 7.33 7.94 -17.04
CA ALA A 49 7.87 8.68 -18.19
C ALA A 49 8.34 7.72 -19.29
N LYS A 50 9.11 6.69 -18.94
CA LYS A 50 9.61 5.66 -19.87
C LYS A 50 8.53 4.68 -20.34
N GLY A 51 7.32 4.75 -19.79
CA GLY A 51 6.25 3.80 -20.10
C GLY A 51 6.47 2.41 -19.56
N ILE A 52 7.35 2.27 -18.57
CA ILE A 52 7.56 1.03 -17.83
C ILE A 52 6.35 0.84 -16.90
N ASP A 53 5.73 -0.33 -16.96
CA ASP A 53 4.69 -0.65 -15.98
C ASP A 53 5.35 -0.77 -14.60
N ILE A 54 4.96 0.12 -13.68
CA ILE A 54 5.45 0.15 -12.30
C ILE A 54 5.18 -1.21 -11.61
N SER A 55 4.18 -1.96 -12.09
CA SER A 55 3.97 -3.36 -11.72
C SER A 55 5.21 -4.23 -11.91
N ASN A 56 5.95 -4.06 -13.01
CA ASN A 56 7.16 -4.84 -13.29
C ASN A 56 8.29 -4.50 -12.33
N ILE A 57 8.40 -3.25 -11.87
CA ILE A 57 9.40 -2.84 -10.88
C ILE A 57 9.14 -3.53 -9.55
N HIS A 58 7.89 -3.54 -9.08
CA HIS A 58 7.55 -4.22 -7.83
C HIS A 58 7.66 -5.74 -7.92
N ILE A 59 7.32 -6.33 -9.08
CA ILE A 59 7.56 -7.75 -9.34
C ILE A 59 9.05 -8.06 -9.32
N GLN A 60 9.87 -7.26 -9.99
CA GLN A 60 11.32 -7.42 -10.00
C GLN A 60 11.90 -7.26 -8.58
N THR A 61 11.44 -6.26 -7.83
CA THR A 61 11.84 -6.05 -6.43
C THR A 61 11.51 -7.28 -5.57
N ALA A 62 10.31 -7.83 -5.72
CA ALA A 62 9.90 -9.04 -5.00
C ALA A 62 10.76 -10.27 -5.39
N ALA A 63 11.07 -10.41 -6.68
CA ALA A 63 11.90 -11.49 -7.21
C ALA A 63 13.36 -11.40 -6.70
N GLU A 64 13.99 -10.23 -6.82
CA GLU A 64 15.37 -9.98 -6.43
C GLU A 64 15.59 -10.12 -4.91
N SER A 65 14.61 -9.67 -4.12
CA SER A 65 14.65 -9.81 -2.66
C SER A 65 14.15 -11.16 -2.15
N ASN A 66 13.63 -12.02 -3.03
CA ASN A 66 12.89 -13.24 -2.69
C ASN A 66 11.87 -12.98 -1.55
N SER A 67 11.20 -11.84 -1.61
CA SER A 67 10.31 -11.33 -0.57
C SER A 67 8.94 -11.01 -1.16
N VAL A 68 7.89 -11.30 -0.39
CA VAL A 68 6.54 -10.89 -0.75
C VAL A 68 6.39 -9.39 -0.50
N ILE A 69 5.82 -8.65 -1.46
CA ILE A 69 5.43 -7.25 -1.23
C ILE A 69 3.91 -7.21 -1.06
N ALA A 70 3.44 -6.69 0.07
CA ALA A 70 2.01 -6.56 0.35
C ALA A 70 1.65 -5.09 0.55
N TYR A 71 0.72 -4.59 -0.25
CA TYR A 71 0.05 -3.32 -0.03
C TYR A 71 -1.19 -3.56 0.82
N VAL A 72 -1.39 -2.73 1.83
CA VAL A 72 -2.55 -2.84 2.73
C VAL A 72 -3.18 -1.46 2.92
N ASP A 73 -4.51 -1.44 2.89
CA ASP A 73 -5.32 -0.25 3.17
C ASP A 73 -6.60 -0.67 3.91
N GLY A 74 -7.23 0.28 4.59
CA GLY A 74 -8.41 0.07 5.42
C GLY A 74 -9.49 1.11 5.18
N SER A 75 -10.74 0.68 5.27
CA SER A 75 -11.90 1.57 5.14
C SER A 75 -12.91 1.35 6.24
N TYR A 76 -13.76 2.34 6.51
CA TYR A 76 -14.77 2.29 7.56
C TYR A 76 -16.06 2.97 7.10
N ASP A 77 -17.19 2.30 7.33
CA ASP A 77 -18.53 2.85 7.15
C ASP A 77 -19.21 3.03 8.52
N GLY A 78 -19.44 4.30 8.89
CA GLY A 78 -20.09 4.65 10.15
C GLY A 78 -21.58 4.34 10.20
N SER A 79 -22.26 4.28 9.05
CA SER A 79 -23.68 3.93 8.97
C SER A 79 -23.89 2.43 9.22
N GLN A 80 -22.99 1.59 8.68
CA GLN A 80 -23.01 0.15 8.85
C GLN A 80 -22.30 -0.33 10.12
N LYS A 81 -21.54 0.55 10.80
CA LYS A 81 -20.64 0.18 11.90
C LYS A 81 -19.73 -0.98 11.51
N ARG A 82 -19.03 -0.81 10.38
CA ARG A 82 -18.21 -1.86 9.78
C ARG A 82 -16.87 -1.28 9.32
N TYR A 83 -15.79 -1.98 9.59
CA TYR A 83 -14.47 -1.70 9.03
C TYR A 83 -14.06 -2.82 8.07
N SER A 84 -13.12 -2.52 7.19
CA SER A 84 -12.67 -3.42 6.13
C SER A 84 -11.21 -3.21 5.80
N PHE A 85 -10.62 -4.21 5.14
CA PHE A 85 -9.31 -4.10 4.53
C PHE A 85 -9.37 -4.45 3.05
N GLY A 86 -8.43 -3.88 2.31
CA GLY A 86 -8.00 -4.37 1.01
C GLY A 86 -6.51 -4.66 1.06
N CYS A 87 -6.09 -5.70 0.36
CA CYS A 87 -4.69 -6.09 0.27
C CYS A 87 -4.33 -6.53 -1.14
N VAL A 88 -3.19 -6.06 -1.64
CA VAL A 88 -2.57 -6.55 -2.88
C VAL A 88 -1.23 -7.17 -2.54
N ILE A 89 -1.09 -8.45 -2.83
CA ILE A 89 0.10 -9.25 -2.54
C ILE A 89 0.81 -9.57 -3.87
N ILE A 90 2.10 -9.25 -3.94
CA ILE A 90 2.97 -9.51 -5.08
C ILE A 90 4.00 -10.55 -4.65
N THR A 91 3.99 -11.71 -5.27
CA THR A 91 4.94 -12.79 -4.96
C THR A 91 6.25 -12.62 -5.73
N PRO A 92 7.36 -13.23 -5.27
CA PRO A 92 8.62 -13.27 -6.01
C PRO A 92 8.51 -13.88 -7.42
N GLN A 93 7.50 -14.71 -7.66
CA GLN A 93 7.20 -15.31 -8.98
C GLN A 93 6.37 -14.37 -9.87
N GLY A 94 6.09 -13.15 -9.42
CA GLY A 94 5.31 -12.16 -10.15
C GLY A 94 3.81 -12.37 -10.11
N LYS A 95 3.29 -13.24 -9.23
CA LYS A 95 1.84 -13.40 -9.06
C LYS A 95 1.29 -12.23 -8.24
N ILE A 96 0.23 -11.61 -8.75
CA ILE A 96 -0.54 -10.57 -8.05
C ILE A 96 -1.80 -11.21 -7.49
N ILE A 97 -2.06 -11.00 -6.21
CA ILE A 97 -3.19 -11.56 -5.48
C ILE A 97 -3.90 -10.41 -4.78
N CYS A 98 -5.20 -10.31 -5.01
CA CYS A 98 -6.04 -9.25 -4.45
C CYS A 98 -7.03 -9.86 -3.46
N GLU A 99 -6.96 -9.42 -2.21
CA GLU A 99 -7.77 -9.94 -1.12
C GLU A 99 -8.44 -8.78 -0.39
N LYS A 100 -9.60 -9.04 0.17
CA LYS A 100 -10.36 -8.04 0.91
C LYS A 100 -11.25 -8.72 1.94
N GLY A 101 -11.63 -7.97 2.96
CA GLY A 101 -12.52 -8.49 3.99
C GLY A 101 -13.05 -7.39 4.88
N SER A 102 -14.09 -7.70 5.65
CA SER A 102 -14.74 -6.76 6.55
C SER A 102 -15.08 -7.41 7.89
N ASN A 103 -15.21 -6.60 8.93
CA ASN A 103 -15.57 -7.05 10.27
C ASN A 103 -16.30 -5.95 11.04
N GLU A 104 -16.98 -6.34 12.12
CA GLU A 104 -17.89 -5.52 12.92
C GLU A 104 -17.60 -5.63 14.42
N ASP A 105 -16.44 -6.18 14.81
CA ASP A 105 -16.02 -6.28 16.22
C ASP A 105 -16.20 -4.91 16.92
N PRO A 106 -17.14 -4.80 17.89
CA PRO A 106 -17.50 -3.53 18.50
C PRO A 106 -16.33 -2.79 19.16
N GLU A 107 -15.39 -3.52 19.76
CA GLU A 107 -14.21 -2.93 20.39
C GLU A 107 -13.28 -2.32 19.34
N ALA A 108 -13.21 -2.94 18.17
CA ALA A 108 -12.37 -2.50 17.06
C ALA A 108 -12.96 -1.32 16.28
N LEU A 109 -14.29 -1.14 16.29
CA LEU A 109 -14.96 -0.02 15.61
C LEU A 109 -14.46 1.36 16.06
N THR A 110 -14.01 1.47 17.30
CA THR A 110 -13.41 2.71 17.84
C THR A 110 -12.18 3.17 17.05
N SER A 111 -11.47 2.23 16.40
CA SER A 111 -10.29 2.49 15.60
C SER A 111 -10.59 2.69 14.10
N ARG A 112 -11.85 2.57 13.66
CA ARG A 112 -12.31 2.88 12.30
C ARG A 112 -11.43 2.25 11.20
N ASN A 113 -10.93 3.03 10.25
CA ASN A 113 -10.08 2.56 9.14
C ASN A 113 -8.79 1.90 9.64
N VAL A 114 -8.21 2.37 10.76
CA VAL A 114 -7.01 1.77 11.35
C VAL A 114 -7.27 0.30 11.75
N ALA A 115 -8.47 -0.05 12.21
CA ALA A 115 -8.81 -1.46 12.47
C ALA A 115 -8.73 -2.30 11.19
N GLY A 116 -9.20 -1.73 10.07
CA GLY A 116 -9.09 -2.29 8.73
C GLY A 116 -7.63 -2.51 8.32
N GLU A 117 -6.80 -1.49 8.39
CA GLU A 117 -5.40 -1.59 7.98
C GLU A 117 -4.60 -2.62 8.81
N LEU A 118 -4.86 -2.67 10.12
CA LEU A 118 -4.27 -3.70 10.99
C LEU A 118 -4.77 -5.10 10.60
N MET A 119 -6.06 -5.25 10.29
CA MET A 119 -6.63 -6.51 9.82
C MET A 119 -6.00 -6.97 8.49
N GLY A 120 -5.85 -6.05 7.52
CA GLY A 120 -5.18 -6.33 6.25
C GLY A 120 -3.72 -6.73 6.44
N THR A 121 -3.01 -6.06 7.34
CA THR A 121 -1.62 -6.40 7.70
C THR A 121 -1.51 -7.82 8.27
N MET A 122 -2.35 -8.15 9.24
CA MET A 122 -2.39 -9.49 9.85
C MET A 122 -2.74 -10.57 8.82
N PHE A 123 -3.65 -10.27 7.90
CA PHE A 123 -4.00 -11.16 6.80
C PHE A 123 -2.80 -11.41 5.88
N ALA A 124 -2.12 -10.35 5.42
CA ALA A 124 -0.99 -10.45 4.50
C ALA A 124 0.16 -11.28 5.08
N VAL A 125 0.50 -11.07 6.36
CA VAL A 125 1.55 -11.83 7.06
C VAL A 125 1.16 -13.30 7.19
N ARG A 126 -0.07 -13.59 7.62
CA ARG A 126 -0.57 -14.97 7.71
C ARG A 126 -0.55 -15.64 6.34
N TRP A 127 -0.98 -14.94 5.30
CA TRP A 127 -1.00 -15.44 3.93
C TRP A 127 0.41 -15.81 3.49
N ALA A 128 1.39 -14.90 3.66
CA ALA A 128 2.77 -15.15 3.28
C ALA A 128 3.36 -16.35 4.03
N TYR A 129 3.17 -16.42 5.35
CA TYR A 129 3.61 -17.54 6.17
C TYR A 129 3.02 -18.89 5.70
N SER A 130 1.70 -18.91 5.50
CA SER A 130 0.97 -20.14 5.13
C SER A 130 1.33 -20.64 3.73
N ASN A 131 1.87 -19.76 2.87
CA ASN A 131 2.33 -20.09 1.53
C ASN A 131 3.85 -20.34 1.46
N GLY A 132 4.53 -20.47 2.61
CA GLY A 132 5.93 -20.84 2.68
C GLY A 132 6.92 -19.70 2.44
N TYR A 133 6.47 -18.45 2.48
CA TYR A 133 7.36 -17.29 2.39
C TYR A 133 7.90 -16.93 3.77
N TYR A 134 9.21 -16.68 3.84
CA TYR A 134 9.90 -16.29 5.07
C TYR A 134 10.18 -14.78 5.16
N SER A 135 9.87 -14.01 4.12
CA SER A 135 10.06 -12.55 4.12
C SER A 135 8.86 -11.84 3.48
N ILE A 136 8.46 -10.74 4.11
CA ILE A 136 7.41 -9.86 3.62
C ILE A 136 7.76 -8.38 3.87
N LEU A 137 7.53 -7.55 2.86
CA LEU A 137 7.53 -6.10 2.92
C LEU A 137 6.09 -5.59 2.88
N ILE A 138 5.64 -4.96 3.96
CA ILE A 138 4.30 -4.37 4.07
C ILE A 138 4.39 -2.89 3.71
N ARG A 139 3.67 -2.51 2.66
CA ARG A 139 3.49 -1.13 2.22
C ARG A 139 2.14 -0.62 2.71
N HIS A 140 2.18 0.50 3.43
CA HIS A 140 1.03 1.05 4.13
C HIS A 140 1.15 2.57 4.27
N ASP A 141 0.05 3.28 4.52
CA ASP A 141 0.05 4.74 4.66
C ASP A 141 0.02 5.22 6.12
N TYR A 142 -0.45 4.39 7.06
CA TYR A 142 -0.49 4.70 8.48
C TYR A 142 0.74 4.20 9.25
N GLU A 143 1.50 5.13 9.81
CA GLU A 143 2.75 4.81 10.51
C GLU A 143 2.61 3.93 11.76
N GLY A 144 1.42 3.86 12.37
CA GLY A 144 1.20 3.08 13.59
C GLY A 144 1.47 1.59 13.42
N ILE A 145 1.19 1.04 12.23
CA ILE A 145 1.41 -0.37 11.87
C ILE A 145 2.86 -0.79 12.14
N ALA A 146 3.81 -0.02 11.60
CA ALA A 146 5.24 -0.26 11.76
C ALA A 146 5.74 0.13 13.16
N LYS A 147 5.29 1.29 13.69
CA LYS A 147 5.77 1.81 14.97
C LYS A 147 5.36 0.96 16.17
N TRP A 148 4.15 0.38 16.16
CA TRP A 148 3.75 -0.58 17.19
C TRP A 148 4.55 -1.88 17.06
N PHE A 149 4.73 -2.41 15.83
CA PHE A 149 5.47 -3.66 15.65
C PHE A 149 6.94 -3.53 16.04
N THR A 150 7.58 -2.40 15.75
CA THR A 150 8.99 -2.16 16.13
C THR A 150 9.17 -1.76 17.59
N GLY A 151 8.08 -1.55 18.34
CA GLY A 151 8.13 -1.11 19.74
C GLY A 151 8.41 0.38 19.93
N GLN A 152 8.48 1.17 18.85
CA GLN A 152 8.63 2.63 18.92
C GLN A 152 7.41 3.29 19.57
N TRP A 153 6.22 2.72 19.37
CA TRP A 153 4.98 3.16 19.99
C TRP A 153 4.41 2.09 20.92
N LYS A 154 3.85 2.53 22.05
CA LYS A 154 3.12 1.66 22.97
C LYS A 154 1.71 1.37 22.44
N ALA A 155 1.33 0.10 22.40
CA ALA A 155 0.00 -0.34 22.00
C ALA A 155 -0.99 -0.19 23.18
N ASN A 156 -1.82 0.86 23.14
CA ASN A 156 -2.80 1.13 24.21
C ASN A 156 -4.24 0.77 23.81
N SER A 157 -4.61 0.95 22.54
CA SER A 157 -5.94 0.62 22.03
C SER A 157 -6.15 -0.89 21.92
N TYR A 158 -7.41 -1.32 21.92
CA TYR A 158 -7.79 -2.72 21.72
C TYR A 158 -7.16 -3.31 20.45
N CYS A 159 -7.36 -2.64 19.29
CA CYS A 159 -6.82 -3.10 18.00
C CYS A 159 -5.30 -3.20 18.01
N ALA A 160 -4.60 -2.20 18.56
CA ALA A 160 -3.13 -2.22 18.58
C ALA A 160 -2.59 -3.37 19.44
N LYS A 161 -3.23 -3.66 20.58
CA LYS A 161 -2.85 -4.79 21.44
C LYS A 161 -3.08 -6.13 20.74
N LYS A 162 -4.25 -6.33 20.15
CA LYS A 162 -4.58 -7.54 19.38
C LYS A 162 -3.67 -7.74 18.18
N TYR A 163 -3.36 -6.65 17.47
CA TYR A 163 -2.39 -6.65 16.38
C TYR A 163 -1.01 -7.14 16.83
N ILE A 164 -0.47 -6.60 17.93
CA ILE A 164 0.86 -7.01 18.42
C ILE A 164 0.86 -8.45 18.95
N GLU A 165 -0.17 -8.86 19.66
CA GLU A 165 -0.36 -10.24 20.12
C GLU A 165 -0.35 -11.21 18.93
N TYR A 166 -1.10 -10.89 17.88
CA TYR A 166 -1.20 -11.70 16.67
C TYR A 166 0.12 -11.75 15.89
N MET A 167 0.72 -10.60 15.62
CA MET A 167 1.97 -10.47 14.87
C MET A 167 3.15 -11.09 15.61
N GLY A 168 3.10 -11.14 16.94
CA GLY A 168 4.10 -11.79 17.79
C GLY A 168 4.37 -13.25 17.42
N LYS A 169 3.35 -13.96 16.92
CA LYS A 169 3.46 -15.36 16.48
C LYS A 169 4.43 -15.57 15.32
N TYR A 170 4.62 -14.54 14.49
CA TYR A 170 5.41 -14.61 13.27
C TYR A 170 6.80 -13.96 13.39
N ARG A 171 7.06 -13.20 14.46
CA ARG A 171 8.31 -12.42 14.64
C ARG A 171 9.59 -13.23 14.47
N ASN A 172 9.61 -14.46 14.98
CA ASN A 172 10.78 -15.33 14.93
C ASN A 172 10.79 -16.24 13.70
N ALA A 173 9.67 -16.33 12.98
CA ALA A 173 9.49 -17.24 11.85
C ALA A 173 9.57 -16.54 10.49
N MET A 174 9.43 -15.20 10.48
CA MET A 174 9.44 -14.39 9.27
C MET A 174 10.22 -13.09 9.47
N ASN A 175 10.91 -12.67 8.42
CA ASN A 175 11.42 -11.32 8.28
C ASN A 175 10.30 -10.38 7.81
N ILE A 176 9.71 -9.64 8.74
CA ILE A 176 8.62 -8.69 8.49
C ILE A 176 9.17 -7.27 8.49
N SER A 177 9.04 -6.59 7.36
CA SER A 177 9.52 -5.22 7.14
C SER A 177 8.38 -4.31 6.70
N PHE A 178 8.57 -3.00 6.86
CA PHE A 178 7.54 -2.00 6.59
C PHE A 178 8.10 -0.85 5.76
N GLN A 179 7.34 -0.39 4.79
CA GLN A 179 7.64 0.80 4.01
C GLN A 179 6.39 1.69 3.96
N LYS A 180 6.51 2.89 4.52
CA LYS A 180 5.44 3.86 4.45
C LYS A 180 5.31 4.38 3.02
N VAL A 181 4.13 4.24 2.44
CA VAL A 181 3.74 4.90 1.19
C VAL A 181 2.90 6.13 1.49
N THR A 182 2.86 7.09 0.58
CA THR A 182 2.01 8.27 0.77
C THR A 182 0.61 7.94 0.25
N ALA A 183 -0.42 8.14 1.06
CA ALA A 183 -1.81 8.00 0.62
C ALA A 183 -2.07 8.89 -0.61
N HIS A 184 -2.81 8.36 -1.58
CA HIS A 184 -3.18 9.05 -2.84
C HIS A 184 -1.98 9.61 -3.62
N SER A 185 -0.84 8.91 -3.57
CA SER A 185 0.41 9.36 -4.21
C SER A 185 0.58 8.92 -5.66
N GLY A 186 -0.34 8.13 -6.21
CA GLY A 186 -0.20 7.60 -7.56
C GLY A 186 0.30 6.16 -7.65
N ASP A 187 0.66 5.54 -6.52
CA ASP A 187 1.05 4.13 -6.47
C ASP A 187 -0.15 3.24 -6.81
N LYS A 188 -0.04 2.56 -7.97
CA LYS A 188 -1.06 1.70 -8.56
C LYS A 188 -1.60 0.66 -7.57
N TYR A 189 -0.75 0.05 -6.76
CA TYR A 189 -1.16 -1.04 -5.87
C TYR A 189 -1.68 -0.53 -4.54
N ASN A 190 -1.21 0.63 -4.07
CA ASN A 190 -1.86 1.30 -2.95
C ASN A 190 -3.28 1.75 -3.31
N GLU A 191 -3.46 2.37 -4.48
CA GLU A 191 -4.79 2.76 -4.99
C GLU A 191 -5.71 1.52 -5.14
N MET A 192 -5.17 0.41 -5.63
CA MET A 192 -5.91 -0.85 -5.71
C MET A 192 -6.30 -1.41 -4.33
N ALA A 193 -5.43 -1.32 -3.33
CA ALA A 193 -5.75 -1.73 -1.96
C ALA A 193 -6.86 -0.86 -1.33
N ASP A 194 -6.82 0.46 -1.50
CA ASP A 194 -7.88 1.39 -1.07
C ASP A 194 -9.23 1.04 -1.73
N GLU A 195 -9.24 0.81 -3.04
CA GLU A 195 -10.45 0.39 -3.76
C GLU A 195 -11.00 -0.95 -3.26
N LEU A 196 -10.12 -1.92 -2.99
CA LEU A 196 -10.52 -3.23 -2.46
C LEU A 196 -11.17 -3.09 -1.07
N ALA A 197 -10.61 -2.25 -0.20
CA ALA A 197 -11.18 -1.95 1.11
C ALA A 197 -12.58 -1.34 0.98
N LYS A 198 -12.74 -0.32 0.12
CA LYS A 198 -14.05 0.30 -0.15
C LYS A 198 -15.06 -0.71 -0.70
N LYS A 199 -14.65 -1.57 -1.63
CA LYS A 199 -15.50 -2.63 -2.20
C LYS A 199 -15.96 -3.62 -1.14
N ALA A 200 -15.11 -3.96 -0.17
CA ALA A 200 -15.48 -4.87 0.93
C ALA A 200 -16.57 -4.31 1.86
N LEU A 201 -16.79 -2.99 1.89
CA LEU A 201 -17.92 -2.38 2.61
C LEU A 201 -19.21 -2.36 1.80
N MET A 202 -19.12 -2.42 0.47
CA MET A 202 -20.27 -2.41 -0.44
C MET A 202 -20.86 -3.81 -0.63
N GLU A 203 -20.02 -4.84 -0.56
CA GLU A 203 -20.46 -6.23 -0.64
C GLU A 203 -21.18 -6.61 0.66
N SER A 204 -22.51 -6.55 0.62
CA SER A 204 -23.37 -7.17 1.62
C SER A 204 -23.10 -8.68 1.62
N LYS A 205 -23.01 -9.29 2.81
CA LYS A 205 -22.78 -10.74 2.98
C LYS A 205 -23.51 -11.55 1.90
N ILE A 206 -22.76 -12.39 1.19
CA ILE A 206 -23.35 -13.59 0.58
C ILE A 206 -23.83 -14.49 1.73
#